data_AF-A0AAQ3EST1-F1
#
_entry.id   AF-A0AAQ3EST1-F1
#
_cell.length_a   1.000
_cell.length_b   1.000
_cell.length_c   1.000
_cell.angle_alpha   90.00
_cell.angle_beta   90.00
_cell.angle_gamma   90.00
#
_symmetry.space_group_name_H-M   'P 1'
#
loop_
_entity.id
_entity.type
_entity.pdbx_description
1 polymer ?
#
loop_
_entity_poly.entity_id
_entity_poly.type
_entity_poly.pdbx_seq_one_letter_code
_entity_poly.pdbx_strand_id
1 'polypeptide(L)'
;MWRNASMNHSKRNDANDFDSMDEWLRQFFEDPFAWYDETLPIDLYETSQQYIIEADLTFLQPTQVTVTLSGCEFILTVKSSGQTFEKQMMLPFYFNDKNIQVECENQILTVAVNKETEDGSSFSLQFPLS
;
A
#
# COMPACT_ATOMS: atom_id res chain seq x y z
N MET A 1 -4.77 -20.90 50.74
CA MET A 1 -4.30 -21.45 49.45
C MET A 1 -5.30 -21.13 48.36
N TRP A 2 -5.25 -19.95 47.76
CA TRP A 2 -6.13 -19.56 46.66
C TRP A 2 -5.20 -19.09 45.52
N ARG A 3 -5.28 -19.74 44.36
CA ARG A 3 -4.42 -19.51 43.18
C ARG A 3 -4.93 -18.28 42.41
N ASN A 4 -4.08 -17.29 42.17
CA ASN A 4 -4.34 -16.29 41.12
C ASN A 4 -3.88 -16.87 39.78
N ALA A 5 -4.84 -17.09 38.88
CA ALA A 5 -4.56 -17.25 37.46
C ALA A 5 -4.41 -15.85 36.86
N SER A 6 -3.21 -15.46 36.47
CA SER A 6 -3.00 -14.29 35.61
C SER A 6 -3.19 -14.74 34.16
N MET A 7 -4.31 -14.35 33.56
CA MET A 7 -4.48 -14.31 32.11
C MET A 7 -3.50 -13.25 31.57
N ASN A 8 -2.36 -13.67 31.04
CA ASN A 8 -1.53 -12.80 30.21
C ASN A 8 -2.23 -12.68 28.86
N HIS A 9 -2.95 -11.57 28.65
CA HIS A 9 -3.36 -11.14 27.32
C HIS A 9 -2.08 -10.75 26.58
N SER A 10 -1.59 -11.63 25.70
CA SER A 10 -0.45 -11.35 24.84
C SER A 10 -0.83 -10.23 23.88
N LYS A 11 -0.55 -8.98 24.27
CA LYS A 11 -0.33 -7.87 23.35
C LYS A 11 0.90 -8.25 22.52
N ARG A 12 0.67 -8.86 21.36
CA ARG A 12 1.63 -8.79 20.26
C ARG A 12 1.62 -7.34 19.82
N ASN A 13 2.60 -6.58 20.31
CA ASN A 13 2.91 -5.28 19.76
C ASN A 13 3.59 -5.53 18.41
N ASP A 14 2.99 -5.01 17.35
CA ASP A 14 3.54 -4.87 16.00
C ASP A 14 4.70 -3.87 16.02
N ALA A 15 5.82 -4.24 16.65
CA ALA A 15 7.03 -3.42 16.66
C ALA A 15 7.67 -3.31 15.25
N ASN A 16 7.32 -4.22 14.33
CA ASN A 16 7.80 -4.19 12.94
C ASN A 16 7.10 -3.12 12.09
N ASP A 17 5.89 -2.68 12.46
CA ASP A 17 5.14 -1.70 11.65
C ASP A 17 5.72 -0.29 11.73
N PHE A 18 6.42 0.03 12.83
CA PHE A 18 6.97 1.36 13.05
C PHE A 18 8.30 1.59 12.31
N ASP A 19 9.18 0.58 12.26
CA ASP A 19 10.50 0.71 11.63
C ASP A 19 10.42 0.92 10.10
N SER A 20 9.42 0.34 9.43
CA SER A 20 9.21 0.51 7.99
C SER A 20 8.50 1.80 7.62
N MET A 21 7.64 2.31 8.50
CA MET A 21 7.09 3.65 8.36
C MET A 21 8.23 4.68 8.38
N ASP A 22 9.24 4.50 9.23
CA ASP A 22 10.43 5.35 9.26
C ASP A 22 11.26 5.25 7.98
N GLU A 23 11.42 4.06 7.39
CA GLU A 23 12.12 3.89 6.11
C GLU A 23 11.37 4.54 4.94
N TRP A 24 10.04 4.37 4.90
CA TRP A 24 9.18 5.04 3.94
C TRP A 24 9.26 6.57 4.07
N LEU A 25 9.16 7.09 5.30
CA LEU A 25 9.28 8.52 5.59
C LEU A 25 10.66 9.07 5.20
N ARG A 26 11.72 8.29 5.38
CA ARG A 26 13.07 8.69 4.96
C ARG A 26 13.16 8.85 3.44
N GLN A 27 12.68 7.88 2.67
CA GLN A 27 12.69 7.99 1.21
C GLN A 27 11.89 9.23 0.73
N PHE A 28 10.73 9.46 1.32
CA PHE A 28 9.91 10.64 0.99
C PHE A 28 10.61 11.96 1.38
N PHE A 29 11.30 12.00 2.52
CA PHE A 29 12.03 13.18 2.97
C PHE A 29 13.26 13.47 2.11
N GLU A 30 13.96 12.42 1.63
CA GLU A 30 15.13 12.56 0.76
C GLU A 30 14.75 13.07 -0.63
N ASP A 31 13.65 12.57 -1.19
CA ASP A 31 13.12 13.07 -2.46
C ASP A 31 11.57 12.99 -2.51
N PRO A 32 10.87 14.13 -2.32
CA PRO A 32 9.41 14.17 -2.40
C PRO A 32 8.86 13.89 -3.80
N PHE A 33 9.73 13.87 -4.83
CA PHE A 33 9.40 13.56 -6.21
C PHE A 33 9.88 12.17 -6.66
N ALA A 34 10.42 11.33 -5.77
CA ALA A 34 10.89 9.98 -6.13
C ALA A 34 9.81 9.13 -6.83
N TRP A 35 8.54 9.44 -6.55
CA TRP A 35 7.39 8.77 -7.17
C TRP A 35 6.98 9.38 -8.50
N TYR A 36 7.36 10.63 -8.78
CA TYR A 36 7.00 11.32 -10.00
C TYR A 36 7.85 10.81 -11.17
N ASP A 37 7.27 9.89 -11.93
CA ASP A 37 7.82 9.42 -13.19
C ASP A 37 6.75 9.60 -14.26
N GLU A 38 7.01 10.50 -15.20
CA GLU A 38 6.08 10.79 -16.31
C GLU A 38 5.92 9.60 -17.26
N THR A 39 6.81 8.61 -17.23
CA THR A 39 6.77 7.42 -18.10
C THR A 39 5.87 6.32 -17.57
N LEU A 40 5.73 6.23 -16.25
CA LEU A 40 4.81 5.32 -15.55
C LEU A 40 4.08 6.12 -14.44
N PRO A 41 3.09 6.94 -14.82
CA PRO A 41 2.30 7.69 -13.86
C PRO A 41 1.57 6.72 -12.94
N ILE A 42 1.81 6.84 -11.63
CA ILE A 42 1.17 6.03 -10.60
C ILE A 42 0.55 6.95 -9.56
N ASP A 43 -0.72 6.70 -9.27
CA ASP A 43 -1.46 7.37 -8.23
C ASP A 43 -1.71 6.40 -7.06
N LEU A 44 -1.61 6.93 -5.84
CA LEU A 44 -1.97 6.21 -4.61
C LEU A 44 -3.13 6.94 -3.92
N TYR A 45 -4.25 6.25 -3.80
CA TYR A 45 -5.43 6.74 -3.11
C TYR A 45 -5.67 5.96 -1.82
N GLU A 46 -6.24 6.66 -0.85
CA GLU A 46 -6.67 6.09 0.41
C GLU A 46 -8.17 6.33 0.60
N THR A 47 -8.94 5.26 0.75
CA THR A 47 -10.35 5.32 1.16
C THR A 47 -10.49 4.81 2.59
N SER A 48 -11.69 4.83 3.17
CA SER A 48 -11.90 4.22 4.50
C SER A 48 -11.69 2.71 4.51
N GLN A 49 -11.87 2.03 3.36
CA GLN A 49 -11.86 0.56 3.28
C GLN A 49 -10.63 0.01 2.55
N GLN A 50 -10.01 0.81 1.68
CA GLN A 50 -8.99 0.33 0.75
C GLN A 50 -7.87 1.35 0.57
N TYR A 51 -6.66 0.86 0.35
CA TYR A 51 -5.65 1.58 -0.41
C TYR A 51 -5.78 1.17 -1.88
N ILE A 52 -5.69 2.11 -2.81
CA ILE A 52 -5.86 1.86 -4.24
C ILE A 52 -4.66 2.46 -4.94
N ILE A 53 -3.94 1.62 -5.70
CA ILE A 53 -2.82 2.03 -6.54
C ILE A 53 -3.29 1.92 -7.99
N GLU A 54 -3.22 3.02 -8.74
CA GLU A 54 -3.55 3.03 -10.16
C GLU A 54 -2.32 3.40 -11.00
N ALA A 55 -2.15 2.73 -12.14
CA ALA A 55 -1.13 3.07 -13.12
C ALA A 55 -1.75 3.23 -14.51
N ASP A 56 -1.50 4.37 -15.16
CA ASP A 56 -1.93 4.61 -16.54
C ASP A 56 -0.91 4.05 -17.53
N LEU A 57 -1.32 3.00 -18.26
CA LEU A 57 -0.50 2.28 -19.23
C LEU A 57 -0.84 2.65 -20.68
N THR A 58 -1.73 3.63 -20.90
CA THR A 58 -2.28 3.98 -22.22
C THR A 58 -1.21 4.27 -23.26
N PHE A 59 -0.14 4.96 -22.87
CA PHE A 59 0.94 5.34 -23.78
C PHE A 59 1.94 4.21 -24.04
N LEU A 60 1.93 3.18 -23.20
CA LEU A 60 2.90 2.09 -23.28
C LEU A 60 2.41 0.94 -24.15
N GLN A 61 1.10 0.72 -24.36
CA GLN A 61 0.59 -0.43 -25.12
C GLN A 61 1.22 -1.77 -24.65
N PRO A 62 1.01 -2.14 -23.38
CA PRO A 62 1.74 -3.22 -22.74
C PRO A 62 1.47 -4.59 -23.39
N THR A 63 2.52 -5.37 -23.61
CA THR A 63 2.42 -6.78 -23.99
C THR A 63 2.44 -7.69 -22.77
N GLN A 64 3.01 -7.22 -21.66
CA GLN A 64 3.01 -7.90 -20.37
C GLN A 64 3.08 -6.86 -19.25
N VAL A 65 2.28 -7.09 -18.20
CA VAL A 65 2.32 -6.33 -16.95
C VAL A 65 2.55 -7.31 -15.82
N THR A 66 3.51 -7.01 -14.95
CA THR A 66 3.82 -7.78 -13.75
C THR A 66 3.77 -6.84 -12.56
N VAL A 67 3.02 -7.23 -11.53
CA VAL A 67 2.99 -6.55 -10.23
C VAL A 67 3.59 -7.49 -9.20
N THR A 68 4.60 -6.99 -8.47
CA THR A 68 5.21 -7.71 -7.34
C THR A 68 4.98 -6.90 -6.07
N LEU A 69 4.41 -7.55 -5.07
CA LEU A 69 4.08 -6.96 -3.77
C LEU A 69 4.85 -7.74 -2.71
N SER A 70 5.71 -7.07 -1.93
CA SER A 70 6.55 -7.72 -0.93
C SER A 70 6.76 -6.82 0.27
N GLY A 71 6.26 -7.22 1.44
CA GLY A 71 6.31 -6.35 2.62
C GLY A 71 5.51 -5.08 2.37
N CYS A 72 6.17 -3.93 2.32
CA CYS A 72 5.60 -2.62 1.94
C CYS A 72 6.10 -2.12 0.57
N GLU A 73 6.81 -2.97 -0.18
CA GLU A 73 7.35 -2.65 -1.49
C GLU A 73 6.35 -3.02 -2.61
N PHE A 74 6.11 -2.05 -3.49
CA PHE A 74 5.37 -2.21 -4.73
C PHE A 74 6.33 -2.09 -5.92
N ILE A 75 6.31 -3.09 -6.79
CA ILE A 75 7.09 -3.10 -8.03
C ILE A 75 6.13 -3.35 -9.21
N LEU A 76 6.09 -2.40 -10.13
CA LEU A 76 5.40 -2.52 -11.41
C LEU A 76 6.43 -2.68 -12.52
N THR A 77 6.37 -3.80 -13.24
CA THR A 77 7.16 -4.02 -14.46
C THR A 77 6.25 -4.11 -15.67
N VAL A 78 6.49 -3.26 -16.66
CA VAL A 78 5.71 -3.20 -17.90
C VAL A 78 6.62 -3.48 -19.08
N LYS A 79 6.27 -4.47 -19.91
CA LYS A 79 6.94 -4.73 -21.17
C LYS A 79 6.12 -4.20 -22.32
N SER A 80 6.77 -3.45 -23.21
CA SER A 80 6.17 -3.00 -24.47
C SER A 80 7.21 -2.89 -25.56
N SER A 81 6.90 -3.41 -26.75
CA SER A 81 7.69 -3.19 -27.99
C SER A 81 9.20 -3.39 -27.85
N GLY A 82 9.62 -4.36 -27.03
CA GLY A 82 11.03 -4.68 -26.78
C GLY A 82 11.70 -3.85 -25.67
N GLN A 83 10.98 -2.90 -25.06
CA GLN A 83 11.39 -2.14 -23.89
C GLN A 83 10.75 -2.71 -22.61
N THR A 84 11.43 -2.52 -21.49
CA THR A 84 10.94 -2.84 -20.15
C THR A 84 11.03 -1.59 -19.30
N PHE A 85 9.90 -1.22 -18.71
CA PHE A 85 9.75 -0.11 -17.78
C PHE A 85 9.52 -0.71 -16.40
N GLU A 86 10.20 -0.17 -15.39
CA GLU A 86 10.07 -0.63 -14.01
C GLU A 86 9.89 0.57 -13.10
N LYS A 87 8.87 0.51 -12.25
CA LYS A 87 8.71 1.43 -11.14
C LYS A 87 8.68 0.65 -9.84
N GLN A 88 9.53 1.06 -8.91
CA GLN A 88 9.56 0.55 -7.55
C GLN A 88 9.24 1.70 -6.60
N MET A 89 8.38 1.44 -5.62
CA MET A 89 8.07 2.38 -4.54
C MET A 89 7.81 1.65 -3.23
N MET A 90 8.22 2.29 -2.14
CA MET A 90 7.80 1.90 -0.80
C MET A 90 6.46 2.56 -0.49
N LEU A 91 5.54 1.83 0.13
CA LEU A 91 4.23 2.30 0.53
C LEU A 91 4.15 2.49 2.05
N PRO A 92 3.25 3.36 2.54
CA PRO A 92 3.07 3.59 3.97
C PRO A 92 2.30 2.46 4.68
N PHE A 93 2.23 1.26 4.08
CA PHE A 93 1.55 0.11 4.63
C PHE A 93 2.13 -1.20 4.07
N TYR A 94 1.95 -2.28 4.83
CA TYR A 94 2.29 -3.64 4.39
C TYR A 94 1.16 -4.29 3.62
N PHE A 95 1.51 -5.14 2.65
CA PHE A 95 0.59 -6.02 1.94
C PHE A 95 0.26 -7.31 2.71
N ASN A 96 1.04 -7.66 3.74
CA ASN A 96 0.89 -8.90 4.50
C ASN A 96 -0.53 -9.04 5.06
N ASP A 97 -1.10 -10.23 4.92
CA ASP A 97 -2.43 -10.60 5.42
C ASP A 97 -3.61 -9.74 4.91
N LYS A 98 -3.39 -8.90 3.87
CA LYS A 98 -4.45 -8.10 3.24
C LYS A 98 -5.07 -8.82 2.05
N ASN A 99 -6.37 -8.62 1.85
CA ASN A 99 -7.04 -9.04 0.62
C ASN A 99 -6.72 -8.03 -0.49
N ILE A 100 -6.08 -8.53 -1.56
CA ILE A 100 -5.63 -7.71 -2.69
C ILE A 100 -6.42 -8.12 -3.94
N GLN A 101 -6.98 -7.13 -4.61
CA GLN A 101 -7.65 -7.26 -5.90
C GLN A 101 -6.84 -6.52 -6.95
N VAL A 102 -6.60 -7.18 -8.08
CA VAL A 102 -5.86 -6.60 -9.21
C VAL A 102 -6.73 -6.69 -10.45
N GLU A 103 -6.93 -5.56 -11.10
CA GLU A 103 -7.67 -5.44 -12.34
C GLU A 103 -6.88 -4.60 -13.34
N CYS A 104 -7.02 -4.90 -14.63
CA CYS A 104 -6.49 -4.07 -15.69
C CYS A 104 -7.58 -3.88 -16.74
N GLU A 105 -8.26 -2.73 -16.68
CA GLU A 105 -9.34 -2.36 -17.57
C GLU A 105 -9.01 -1.03 -18.24
N ASN A 106 -9.32 -0.89 -19.54
CA ASN A 106 -9.09 0.34 -20.29
C ASN A 106 -7.64 0.87 -20.23
N GLN A 107 -6.67 -0.04 -20.09
CA GLN A 107 -5.23 0.26 -19.94
C GLN A 107 -4.86 0.94 -18.61
N ILE A 108 -5.74 0.90 -17.62
CA ILE A 108 -5.45 1.30 -16.25
C ILE A 108 -5.28 0.04 -15.40
N LEU A 109 -4.09 -0.14 -14.84
CA LEU A 109 -3.86 -1.17 -13.82
C LEU A 109 -4.34 -0.62 -12.48
N THR A 110 -5.22 -1.34 -11.82
CA THR A 110 -5.72 -1.02 -10.47
C THR A 110 -5.33 -2.13 -9.51
N VAL A 111 -4.68 -1.78 -8.41
CA VAL A 111 -4.37 -2.68 -7.29
C VAL A 111 -5.06 -2.14 -6.05
N ALA A 112 -6.16 -2.78 -5.67
CA ALA A 112 -6.93 -2.43 -4.48
C ALA A 112 -6.55 -3.35 -3.31
N VAL A 113 -6.16 -2.76 -2.18
CA VAL A 113 -5.69 -3.44 -0.97
C VAL A 113 -6.64 -3.11 0.17
N ASN A 114 -7.39 -4.10 0.66
CA ASN A 114 -8.35 -3.91 1.74
C ASN A 114 -7.66 -3.63 3.08
N LYS A 115 -8.16 -2.64 3.82
CA LYS A 115 -7.60 -2.16 5.09
C LYS A 115 -8.00 -3.01 6.29
N GLU A 116 -9.17 -3.63 6.26
CA GLU A 116 -9.73 -4.41 7.37
C GLU A 116 -10.27 -5.77 6.93
N THR A 117 -10.11 -6.75 7.82
CA THR A 117 -11.05 -7.84 8.06
C THR A 117 -12.15 -7.32 8.99
N GLU A 118 -13.41 -7.53 8.63
CA GLU A 118 -14.63 -7.24 9.40
C GLU A 118 -14.45 -6.99 10.92
N ASP A 119 -14.27 -5.74 11.36
CA ASP A 119 -14.58 -5.34 12.75
C ASP A 119 -14.95 -3.86 12.79
N GLY A 120 -16.25 -3.60 12.66
CA GLY A 120 -16.88 -2.27 12.56
C GLY A 120 -16.69 -1.39 13.80
N SER A 121 -15.47 -0.90 14.01
CA SER A 121 -15.14 0.04 15.07
C SER A 121 -15.04 1.46 14.50
N SER A 122 -16.20 2.10 14.30
CA SER A 122 -16.24 3.53 13.99
C SER A 122 -15.89 4.36 15.22
N PHE A 123 -15.00 5.33 15.08
CA PHE A 123 -14.83 6.40 16.07
C PHE A 123 -15.20 7.76 15.46
N SER A 124 -15.65 8.68 16.31
CA SER A 124 -15.97 10.05 15.93
C SER A 124 -15.24 11.02 16.84
N LEU A 125 -14.74 12.11 16.25
CA LEU A 125 -14.09 13.20 16.97
C LEU A 125 -14.97 14.45 16.87
N GLN A 126 -15.30 15.04 18.01
CA GLN A 126 -16.01 16.32 18.09
C GLN A 126 -15.02 17.41 18.49
N PHE A 127 -15.03 18.52 17.76
CA PHE A 127 -14.26 19.71 18.09
C PHE A 127 -15.18 20.80 18.63
N PRO A 128 -14.76 21.54 19.66
CA PRO A 128 -15.51 22.71 20.12
C PRO A 128 -15.43 23.83 19.07
N LEU A 129 -16.57 24.38 18.69
CA LEU A 129 -16.64 25.63 17.93
C LEU A 129 -16.53 26.79 18.93
N SER A 130 -15.57 27.69 18.70
CA SER A 130 -15.47 28.98 19.40
C SER A 130 -16.41 30.01 18.80
#